data_AF-A0A3P7X436-F1
#
_entry.id   AF-A0A3P7X436-F1
#
_cell.length_a   1.000
_cell.length_b   1.000
_cell.length_c   1.000
_cell.angle_alpha   90.00
_cell.angle_beta   90.00
_cell.angle_gamma   90.00
#
_symmetry.space_group_name_H-M   'P 1'
#
loop_
_entity.id
_entity.type
_entity.pdbx_description
1 polymer ?
#
loop_
_entity_poly.entity_id
_entity_poly.type
_entity_poly.pdbx_seq_one_letter_code
_entity_poly.pdbx_strand_id
1 'polypeptide(L)'
;MLSCLHIGDPEVDLITVGGLIALTNLATEETTRPKVLHVITAKLLIPTLNSNSVLTQSKAALAVASLISEQHNIQQFIQLGGLSSLINLVQSTNNDVRRSACWAIASLTADHTAAVTLSQLNGITILQTLNESITRKNAFTELALKRVLNANLMAKFALTGYLDFVDHIPDLFYDPGQITNPSQFLTLDEYNEQSVNDRRPIFLINLQKWSVSGN
;
A
#
# COMPACT_ATOMS: atom_id res chain seq x y z
N MET A 1 34.44 2.66 -23.52
CA MET A 1 35.09 2.64 -22.19
C MET A 1 34.21 3.37 -21.15
N LEU A 2 32.89 3.14 -21.15
CA LEU A 2 31.95 3.85 -20.27
C LEU A 2 30.67 3.01 -20.00
N SER A 3 30.82 1.69 -19.85
CA SER A 3 29.69 0.78 -19.57
C SER A 3 29.92 -0.15 -18.38
N CYS A 4 30.97 0.05 -17.57
CA CYS A 4 31.32 -0.87 -16.48
C CYS A 4 31.08 -0.33 -15.06
N LEU A 5 30.41 0.82 -14.90
CA LEU A 5 30.19 1.46 -13.59
C LEU A 5 28.76 1.25 -13.02
N HIS A 6 28.02 0.25 -13.48
CA HIS A 6 26.67 -0.05 -12.95
C HIS A 6 26.48 -1.50 -12.51
N ILE A 7 27.56 -2.28 -12.41
CA ILE A 7 27.50 -3.54 -11.65
C ILE A 7 27.63 -3.11 -10.20
N GLY A 8 26.48 -3.00 -9.51
CA GLY A 8 26.47 -2.84 -8.05
C GLY A 8 27.38 -3.89 -7.45
N ASP A 9 28.28 -3.48 -6.56
CA ASP A 9 29.29 -4.35 -5.99
C ASP A 9 28.60 -5.57 -5.33
N PRO A 10 28.76 -6.78 -5.89
CA PRO A 10 28.02 -7.96 -5.43
C PRO A 10 28.36 -8.31 -3.98
N GLU A 11 29.53 -7.89 -3.49
CA GLU A 11 29.93 -8.08 -2.10
C GLU A 11 29.13 -7.16 -1.16
N VAL A 12 28.91 -5.90 -1.56
CA VAL A 12 28.08 -4.94 -0.82
C VAL A 12 26.61 -5.38 -0.80
N ASP A 13 26.10 -5.91 -1.90
CA ASP A 13 24.74 -6.46 -1.97
C ASP A 13 24.59 -7.66 -1.02
N LEU A 14 25.57 -8.57 -0.96
CA LEU A 14 25.51 -9.73 -0.07
C LEU A 14 25.55 -9.34 1.40
N ILE A 15 26.39 -8.37 1.77
CA ILE A 15 26.45 -7.82 3.14
C ILE A 15 25.11 -7.17 3.51
N THR A 16 24.54 -6.37 2.60
CA THR A 16 23.25 -5.72 2.80
C THR A 16 22.14 -6.75 3.00
N VAL A 17 22.10 -7.78 2.17
CA VAL A 17 21.15 -8.89 2.27
C VAL A 17 21.31 -9.64 3.59
N GLY A 18 22.53 -9.94 4.01
CA GLY A 18 22.81 -10.58 5.29
C GLY A 18 22.31 -9.75 6.48
N GLY A 19 22.55 -8.43 6.45
CA GLY A 19 22.05 -7.49 7.46
C GLY A 19 20.52 -7.46 7.53
N LEU A 20 19.84 -7.38 6.39
CA LEU A 20 18.37 -7.39 6.31
C LEU A 20 17.77 -8.69 6.88
N ILE A 21 18.38 -9.84 6.58
CA ILE A 21 17.95 -11.14 7.11
C ILE A 21 18.14 -11.19 8.63
N ALA A 22 19.31 -10.77 9.12
CA ALA A 22 19.59 -10.76 10.55
C ALA A 22 18.60 -9.87 11.32
N LEU A 23 18.33 -8.65 10.82
CA LEU A 23 17.36 -7.74 11.42
C LEU A 23 15.94 -8.33 11.42
N THR A 24 15.54 -8.97 10.32
CA THR A 24 14.22 -9.63 10.22
C THR A 24 14.10 -10.74 11.26
N ASN A 25 15.11 -11.59 11.41
CA ASN A 25 15.10 -12.67 12.40
C ASN A 25 15.04 -12.10 13.83
N LEU A 26 15.84 -11.08 14.14
CA LEU A 26 15.80 -10.42 15.45
C LEU A 26 14.45 -9.73 15.74
N ALA A 27 13.70 -9.34 14.72
CA ALA A 27 12.35 -8.79 14.86
C ALA A 27 11.27 -9.86 15.12
N THR A 28 11.54 -11.12 14.78
CA THR A 28 10.66 -12.26 15.09
C THR A 28 10.86 -12.82 16.49
N GLU A 29 12.06 -12.63 17.05
CA GLU A 29 12.44 -13.04 18.40
C GLU A 29 11.84 -12.10 19.46
N GLU A 30 10.95 -12.61 20.32
CA GLU A 30 10.20 -11.82 21.31
C GLU A 30 11.09 -10.97 22.23
N THR A 31 12.25 -11.52 22.61
CA THR A 31 13.19 -10.86 23.55
C THR A 31 13.97 -9.70 22.91
N THR A 32 14.28 -9.78 21.61
CA THR A 32 15.07 -8.77 20.90
C THR A 32 14.21 -7.79 20.13
N ARG A 33 13.00 -8.18 19.74
CA ARG A 33 12.02 -7.38 19.01
C ARG A 33 11.87 -5.94 19.53
N PRO A 34 11.58 -5.67 20.82
CA PRO A 34 11.39 -4.30 21.29
C PRO A 34 12.64 -3.44 21.13
N LYS A 35 13.84 -4.03 21.27
CA LYS A 35 15.11 -3.32 21.11
C LYS A 35 15.35 -2.95 19.64
N VAL A 36 15.05 -3.86 18.73
CA VAL A 36 15.24 -3.63 17.29
C VAL A 36 14.23 -2.61 16.78
N LEU A 37 12.95 -2.73 17.15
CA LEU A 37 11.90 -1.80 16.72
C LEU A 37 12.16 -0.35 17.19
N HIS A 38 12.83 -0.19 18.34
CA HIS A 38 13.21 1.13 18.85
C HIS A 38 14.36 1.78 18.07
N VAL A 39 15.26 0.99 17.51
CA VAL A 39 16.47 1.47 16.83
C VAL A 39 16.26 1.63 15.32
N ILE A 40 15.45 0.76 14.71
CA ILE A 40 15.24 0.76 13.27
C ILE A 40 14.31 1.90 12.87
N THR A 41 14.76 2.68 11.88
CA THR A 41 13.99 3.77 11.28
C THR A 41 13.66 3.45 9.82
N ALA A 42 12.53 3.97 9.33
CA ALA A 42 12.11 3.81 7.94
C ALA A 42 13.17 4.30 6.93
N LYS A 43 13.98 5.29 7.33
CA LYS A 43 15.09 5.86 6.54
C LYS A 43 16.13 4.83 6.12
N LEU A 44 16.35 3.78 6.90
CA LEU A 44 17.33 2.73 6.60
C LEU A 44 16.82 1.77 5.50
N LEU A 45 15.52 1.51 5.46
CA LEU A 45 14.93 0.47 4.60
C LEU A 45 14.52 1.00 3.22
N ILE A 46 14.12 2.26 3.10
CA ILE A 46 13.66 2.81 1.80
C ILE A 46 14.74 2.76 0.71
N PRO A 47 16.01 3.12 0.97
CA PRO A 47 17.07 2.99 -0.05
C PRO A 47 17.27 1.55 -0.53
N THR A 48 17.11 0.55 0.35
CA THR A 48 17.30 -0.86 -0.01
C THR A 48 16.13 -1.42 -0.82
N LEU A 49 14.91 -0.89 -0.62
CA LEU A 49 13.76 -1.16 -1.51
C LEU A 49 13.99 -0.66 -2.95
N ASN A 50 14.76 0.42 -3.11
CA ASN A 50 15.05 1.02 -4.41
C ASN A 50 16.39 0.52 -5.01
N SER A 51 17.00 -0.52 -4.45
CA SER A 51 18.21 -1.14 -4.99
C SER A 51 17.96 -1.78 -6.36
N ASN A 52 19.00 -1.91 -7.19
CA ASN A 52 18.94 -2.64 -8.46
C ASN A 52 18.97 -4.17 -8.25
N SER A 53 19.34 -4.64 -7.06
CA SER A 53 19.40 -6.06 -6.75
C SER A 53 18.05 -6.60 -6.33
N VAL A 54 17.52 -7.53 -7.13
CA VAL A 54 16.28 -8.28 -6.86
C VAL A 54 16.31 -8.95 -5.49
N LEU A 55 17.47 -9.50 -5.10
CA LEU A 55 17.62 -10.15 -3.81
C LEU A 55 17.51 -9.11 -2.67
N THR A 56 18.22 -7.99 -2.79
CA THR A 56 18.16 -6.88 -1.83
C THR A 56 16.73 -6.34 -1.71
N GLN A 57 16.04 -6.08 -2.84
CA GLN A 57 14.64 -5.63 -2.86
C GLN A 57 13.71 -6.62 -2.13
N SER A 58 13.84 -7.92 -2.42
CA SER A 58 12.99 -8.94 -1.79
C SER A 58 13.19 -8.97 -0.27
N LYS A 59 14.43 -8.99 0.21
CA LYS A 59 14.74 -9.02 1.65
C LYS A 59 14.40 -7.70 2.35
N ALA A 60 14.55 -6.57 1.66
CA ALA A 60 14.15 -5.27 2.17
C ALA A 60 12.63 -5.22 2.41
N ALA A 61 11.83 -5.73 1.48
CA ALA A 61 10.38 -5.81 1.67
C ALA A 61 9.98 -6.73 2.85
N LEU A 62 10.63 -7.89 3.01
CA LEU A 62 10.42 -8.75 4.20
C LEU A 62 10.78 -8.03 5.51
N ALA A 63 11.89 -7.30 5.50
CA ALA A 63 12.34 -6.52 6.64
C ALA A 63 11.33 -5.42 6.99
N VAL A 64 10.80 -4.71 5.98
CA VAL A 64 9.73 -3.71 6.19
C VAL A 64 8.49 -4.33 6.82
N ALA A 65 8.04 -5.49 6.32
CA ALA A 65 6.87 -6.19 6.86
C ALA A 65 7.02 -6.53 8.36
N SER A 66 8.25 -6.78 8.80
CA SER A 66 8.57 -7.22 10.17
C SER A 66 8.92 -6.07 11.12
N LEU A 67 9.59 -5.04 10.61
CA LEU A 67 10.19 -3.96 11.39
C LEU A 67 9.33 -2.69 11.43
N ILE A 68 8.56 -2.42 10.37
CA ILE A 68 7.71 -1.23 10.30
C ILE A 68 6.30 -1.63 10.75
N SER A 69 6.13 -1.75 12.07
CA SER A 69 4.88 -2.16 12.71
C SER A 69 4.32 -1.13 13.70
N GLU A 70 5.18 -0.30 14.28
CA GLU A 70 4.77 0.76 15.20
C GLU A 70 4.21 1.98 14.45
N GLN A 71 3.17 2.61 15.00
CA GLN A 71 2.46 3.72 14.35
C GLN A 71 3.40 4.85 13.92
N HIS A 72 4.36 5.24 14.77
CA HIS A 72 5.32 6.31 14.46
C HIS A 72 6.24 5.94 13.28
N ASN A 73 6.66 4.67 13.18
CA ASN A 73 7.49 4.16 12.10
C ASN A 73 6.71 4.03 10.80
N ILE A 74 5.44 3.62 10.86
CA ILE A 74 4.53 3.57 9.70
C ILE A 74 4.34 4.99 9.15
N GLN A 75 4.01 5.97 10.00
CA GLN A 75 3.85 7.36 9.58
C GLN A 75 5.14 7.91 8.93
N GLN A 76 6.30 7.66 9.54
CA GLN A 76 7.58 8.06 8.96
C GLN A 76 7.83 7.38 7.61
N PHE A 77 7.52 6.09 7.48
CA PHE A 77 7.66 5.34 6.23
C PHE A 77 6.75 5.89 5.13
N ILE A 78 5.51 6.27 5.45
CA ILE A 78 4.58 6.93 4.53
C ILE A 78 5.15 8.28 4.08
N GLN A 79 5.55 9.14 5.02
CA GLN A 79 6.08 10.48 4.74
C GLN A 79 7.32 10.46 3.84
N LEU A 80 8.14 9.42 3.96
CA LEU A 80 9.34 9.23 3.14
C LEU A 80 9.07 8.56 1.79
N GLY A 81 7.80 8.33 1.42
CA GLY A 81 7.42 7.74 0.14
C GLY A 81 7.59 6.22 0.07
N GLY A 82 7.73 5.54 1.21
CA GLY A 82 7.97 4.10 1.27
C GLY A 82 6.83 3.27 0.68
N LEU A 83 5.57 3.72 0.80
CA LEU A 83 4.43 3.05 0.16
C LEU A 83 4.54 3.08 -1.37
N SER A 84 4.98 4.19 -1.96
CA SER A 84 5.18 4.30 -3.41
C SER A 84 6.28 3.34 -3.89
N SER A 85 7.38 3.22 -3.13
CA SER A 85 8.40 2.20 -3.41
C SER A 85 7.84 0.78 -3.39
N LEU A 86 7.02 0.43 -2.40
CA LEU A 86 6.40 -0.90 -2.33
C LEU A 86 5.43 -1.15 -3.49
N ILE A 87 4.62 -0.16 -3.88
CA ILE A 87 3.71 -0.27 -5.03
C ILE A 87 4.49 -0.59 -6.32
N ASN A 88 5.63 0.06 -6.54
CA ASN A 88 6.50 -0.23 -7.68
C ASN A 88 7.04 -1.68 -7.63
N LEU A 89 7.48 -2.14 -6.46
CA LEU A 89 8.00 -3.51 -6.29
C LEU A 89 6.91 -4.58 -6.48
N VAL A 90 5.67 -4.28 -6.10
CA VAL A 90 4.52 -5.18 -6.33
C VAL A 90 4.25 -5.38 -7.84
N GLN A 91 4.67 -4.45 -8.69
CA GLN A 91 4.59 -4.61 -10.15
C GLN A 91 5.77 -5.38 -10.75
N SER A 92 6.79 -5.73 -9.97
CA SER A 92 7.99 -6.43 -10.44
C SER A 92 7.66 -7.73 -11.19
N THR A 93 8.43 -7.99 -12.24
CA THR A 93 8.42 -9.26 -12.99
C THR A 93 9.00 -10.40 -12.15
N ASN A 94 9.84 -10.10 -11.16
CA ASN A 94 10.36 -11.11 -10.24
C ASN A 94 9.30 -11.51 -9.20
N ASN A 95 9.08 -12.81 -9.07
CA ASN A 95 8.04 -13.36 -8.19
C ASN A 95 8.34 -13.16 -6.71
N ASP A 96 9.60 -13.25 -6.29
CA ASP A 96 9.99 -13.17 -4.88
C ASP A 96 9.91 -11.73 -4.37
N VAL A 97 10.40 -10.77 -5.18
CA VAL A 97 10.23 -9.34 -4.92
C VAL A 97 8.75 -8.99 -4.78
N ARG A 98 7.94 -9.41 -5.76
CA ARG A 98 6.50 -9.12 -5.76
C ARG A 98 5.79 -9.70 -4.54
N ARG A 99 6.03 -10.98 -4.20
CA ARG A 99 5.41 -11.60 -3.02
C ARG A 99 5.84 -10.93 -1.72
N SER A 100 7.12 -10.60 -1.59
CA SER A 100 7.66 -9.92 -0.41
C SER A 100 7.04 -8.53 -0.26
N ALA A 101 6.90 -7.79 -1.37
CA ALA A 101 6.27 -6.48 -1.38
C ALA A 101 4.77 -6.57 -1.08
N CYS A 102 4.05 -7.57 -1.62
CA CYS A 102 2.65 -7.82 -1.25
C CYS A 102 2.50 -8.12 0.24
N TRP A 103 3.40 -8.89 0.84
CA TRP A 103 3.38 -9.15 2.28
C TRP A 103 3.65 -7.88 3.10
N ALA A 104 4.60 -7.04 2.67
CA ALA A 104 4.87 -5.75 3.30
C ALA A 104 3.63 -4.84 3.26
N ILE A 105 3.01 -4.67 2.10
CA ILE A 105 1.77 -3.89 1.95
C ILE A 105 0.66 -4.49 2.83
N ALA A 106 0.46 -5.81 2.80
CA ALA A 106 -0.55 -6.45 3.63
C ALA A 106 -0.31 -6.14 5.11
N SER A 107 0.92 -6.22 5.59
CA SER A 107 1.28 -5.94 6.98
C SER A 107 1.04 -4.47 7.35
N LEU A 108 1.50 -3.53 6.52
CA LEU A 108 1.35 -2.09 6.75
C LEU A 108 -0.12 -1.63 6.72
N THR A 109 -0.92 -2.17 5.80
CA THR A 109 -2.34 -1.83 5.66
C THR A 109 -3.23 -2.38 6.78
N ALA A 110 -2.66 -3.03 7.79
CA ALA A 110 -3.33 -3.19 9.08
C ALA A 110 -3.56 -1.84 9.78
N ASP A 111 -2.68 -0.86 9.54
CA ASP A 111 -2.87 0.53 9.94
C ASP A 111 -3.80 1.25 8.95
N HIS A 112 -4.79 1.95 9.48
CA HIS A 112 -5.79 2.64 8.68
C HIS A 112 -5.18 3.75 7.82
N THR A 113 -4.19 4.50 8.33
CA THR A 113 -3.56 5.59 7.58
C THR A 113 -2.81 5.04 6.38
N ALA A 114 -2.03 3.98 6.58
CA ALA A 114 -1.34 3.30 5.49
C ALA A 114 -2.30 2.78 4.42
N ALA A 115 -3.43 2.19 4.82
CA ALA A 115 -4.46 1.70 3.89
C ALA A 115 -5.12 2.84 3.08
N VAL A 116 -5.48 3.95 3.73
CA VAL A 116 -6.03 5.14 3.05
C VAL A 116 -5.01 5.71 2.06
N THR A 117 -3.76 5.93 2.48
CA THR A 117 -2.72 6.47 1.59
C THR A 117 -2.46 5.54 0.40
N LEU A 118 -2.45 4.22 0.61
CA LEU A 118 -2.29 3.28 -0.50
C LEU A 118 -3.43 3.38 -1.51
N SER A 119 -4.67 3.62 -1.04
CA SER A 119 -5.82 3.81 -1.94
C SER A 119 -5.65 5.04 -2.85
N GLN A 120 -5.06 6.11 -2.33
CA GLN A 120 -4.77 7.35 -3.07
C GLN A 120 -3.60 7.19 -4.06
N LEU A 121 -2.70 6.23 -3.84
CA LEU A 121 -1.56 5.92 -4.70
C LEU A 121 -1.90 4.89 -5.80
N ASN A 122 -3.15 4.86 -6.27
CA ASN A 122 -3.65 3.87 -7.24
C ASN A 122 -3.51 2.40 -6.78
N GLY A 123 -3.38 2.18 -5.45
CA GLY A 123 -3.12 0.86 -4.88
C GLY A 123 -4.25 -0.13 -5.10
N ILE A 124 -5.51 0.33 -5.12
CA ILE A 124 -6.68 -0.53 -5.39
C ILE A 124 -6.56 -1.17 -6.77
N THR A 125 -6.32 -0.36 -7.81
CA THR A 125 -6.19 -0.82 -9.20
C THR A 125 -5.08 -1.85 -9.37
N ILE A 126 -3.91 -1.56 -8.79
CA ILE A 126 -2.72 -2.41 -8.90
C ILE A 126 -2.94 -3.74 -8.17
N LEU A 127 -3.48 -3.70 -6.95
CA LEU A 127 -3.75 -4.90 -6.16
C LEU A 127 -4.88 -5.75 -6.78
N GLN A 128 -5.94 -5.13 -7.29
CA GLN A 128 -7.01 -5.83 -8.00
C GLN A 128 -6.49 -6.55 -9.24
N THR A 129 -5.74 -5.84 -10.10
CA THR A 129 -5.16 -6.40 -11.33
C THR A 129 -4.25 -7.60 -11.01
N LEU A 130 -3.52 -7.54 -9.91
CA LEU A 130 -2.71 -8.66 -9.44
C LEU A 130 -3.54 -9.81 -8.89
N ASN A 131 -4.64 -9.52 -8.21
CA ASN A 131 -5.52 -10.53 -7.63
C ASN A 131 -6.28 -11.33 -8.70
N GLU A 132 -6.58 -10.68 -9.84
CA GLU A 132 -7.19 -11.31 -11.02
C GLU A 132 -6.20 -12.14 -11.85
N SER A 133 -4.90 -11.93 -11.66
CA SER A 133 -3.86 -12.66 -12.39
C SER A 133 -3.70 -14.10 -11.88
N ILE A 134 -3.86 -15.07 -12.78
CA ILE A 134 -3.67 -16.51 -12.50
C ILE A 134 -2.25 -16.81 -11.98
N THR A 135 -1.23 -16.15 -12.52
CA THR A 135 0.18 -16.42 -12.22
C THR A 135 0.76 -15.51 -11.14
N ARG A 136 0.16 -14.33 -10.91
CA ARG A 136 0.70 -13.31 -10.00
C ARG A 136 -0.06 -13.20 -8.68
N LYS A 137 -1.30 -13.67 -8.59
CA LYS A 137 -2.07 -13.62 -7.34
C LYS A 137 -1.41 -14.44 -6.23
N ASN A 138 -1.61 -13.98 -5.00
CA ASN A 138 -1.19 -14.67 -3.79
C ASN A 138 -2.05 -14.21 -2.60
N ALA A 139 -2.01 -14.94 -1.49
CA ALA A 139 -2.83 -14.66 -0.31
C ALA A 139 -2.58 -13.26 0.28
N PHE A 140 -1.36 -12.73 0.17
CA PHE A 140 -1.05 -11.39 0.67
C PHE A 140 -1.65 -10.29 -0.20
N THR A 141 -1.71 -10.48 -1.53
CA THR A 141 -2.40 -9.55 -2.44
C THR A 141 -3.88 -9.44 -2.09
N GLU A 142 -4.57 -10.57 -1.88
CA GLU A 142 -5.98 -10.59 -1.50
C GLU A 142 -6.22 -9.88 -0.17
N LEU A 143 -5.39 -10.18 0.84
CA LEU A 143 -5.47 -9.53 2.16
C LEU A 143 -5.23 -8.02 2.07
N ALA A 144 -4.20 -7.60 1.34
CA ALA A 144 -3.88 -6.19 1.12
C ALA A 144 -5.04 -5.46 0.43
N LEU A 145 -5.57 -6.04 -0.66
CA LEU A 145 -6.71 -5.47 -1.39
C LEU A 145 -7.93 -5.31 -0.48
N LYS A 146 -8.27 -6.35 0.30
CA LYS A 146 -9.38 -6.29 1.26
C LYS A 146 -9.20 -5.16 2.27
N ARG A 147 -8.00 -4.99 2.83
CA ARG A 147 -7.70 -3.93 3.82
C ARG A 147 -7.81 -2.53 3.22
N VAL A 148 -7.30 -2.35 2.01
CA VAL A 148 -7.36 -1.06 1.30
C VAL A 148 -8.80 -0.71 0.92
N LEU A 149 -9.60 -1.67 0.46
CA LEU A 149 -11.03 -1.46 0.20
C LEU A 149 -11.80 -1.14 1.48
N ASN A 150 -11.51 -1.80 2.60
CA ASN A 150 -12.14 -1.48 3.88
C ASN A 150 -11.78 -0.07 4.38
N ALA A 151 -10.65 0.50 3.95
CA ALA A 151 -10.27 1.88 4.24
C ALA A 151 -10.87 2.89 3.25
N ASN A 152 -11.40 2.45 2.11
CA ASN A 152 -12.05 3.29 1.11
C ASN A 152 -13.42 2.69 0.74
N LEU A 153 -14.42 2.98 1.57
CA LEU A 153 -15.75 2.40 1.44
C LEU A 153 -16.46 2.80 0.14
N MET A 154 -16.16 3.96 -0.43
CA MET A 154 -16.73 4.39 -1.72
C MET A 154 -16.22 3.48 -2.84
N ALA A 155 -14.90 3.24 -2.88
CA ALA A 155 -14.30 2.30 -3.83
C ALA A 155 -14.77 0.87 -3.61
N LYS A 156 -14.86 0.43 -2.34
CA LYS A 156 -15.41 -0.88 -1.98
C LYS A 156 -16.81 -1.06 -2.53
N PHE A 157 -17.73 -0.14 -2.21
CA PHE A 157 -19.12 -0.24 -2.65
C PHE A 157 -19.24 -0.16 -4.17
N ALA A 158 -18.49 0.72 -4.83
CA ALA A 158 -18.50 0.83 -6.29
C ALA A 158 -18.04 -0.48 -6.96
N LEU A 159 -17.01 -1.14 -6.43
CA LEU A 159 -16.42 -2.33 -7.06
C LEU A 159 -17.15 -3.63 -6.70
N THR A 160 -17.70 -3.74 -5.48
CA THR A 160 -18.31 -4.98 -4.99
C THR A 160 -19.83 -4.94 -4.98
N GLY A 161 -20.43 -3.74 -5.03
CA GLY A 161 -21.86 -3.53 -4.80
C GLY A 161 -22.30 -3.78 -3.35
N TYR A 162 -21.36 -3.94 -2.40
CA TYR A 162 -21.67 -4.38 -1.05
C TYR A 162 -20.80 -3.71 0.03
N LEU A 163 -21.47 -3.21 1.08
CA LEU A 163 -20.89 -2.83 2.35
C LEU A 163 -21.42 -3.77 3.44
N ASP A 164 -20.54 -4.14 4.37
CA ASP A 164 -20.83 -5.01 5.50
C ASP A 164 -21.40 -4.20 6.68
N PHE A 165 -22.05 -4.87 7.65
CA PHE A 165 -22.62 -4.21 8.83
C PHE A 165 -21.54 -3.60 9.75
N VAL A 166 -20.29 -4.03 9.61
CA VAL A 166 -19.13 -3.46 10.31
C VAL A 166 -18.55 -2.22 9.63
N ASP A 167 -18.98 -1.90 8.40
CA ASP A 167 -18.47 -0.74 7.68
C ASP A 167 -19.16 0.53 8.20
N HIS A 168 -18.38 1.42 8.82
CA HIS A 168 -18.86 2.70 9.29
C HIS A 168 -18.82 3.73 8.17
N ILE A 169 -19.99 4.04 7.58
CA ILE A 169 -20.12 5.07 6.55
C ILE A 169 -19.66 6.43 7.13
N PRO A 170 -18.66 7.09 6.53
CA PRO A 170 -18.21 8.41 6.98
C PRO A 170 -19.26 9.49 6.68
N ASP A 171 -19.09 10.66 7.27
CA ASP A 171 -20.02 11.78 7.08
C ASP A 171 -20.20 12.18 5.61
N LEU A 172 -19.15 12.00 4.80
CA LEU A 172 -19.17 12.24 3.36
C LEU A 172 -19.00 10.91 2.62
N PHE A 173 -20.05 10.47 1.92
CA PHE A 173 -20.04 9.25 1.12
C PHE A 173 -20.65 9.53 -0.24
N TYR A 174 -19.99 9.12 -1.33
CA TYR A 174 -20.57 9.20 -2.66
C TYR A 174 -20.61 7.84 -3.36
N ASP A 175 -21.63 7.67 -4.20
CA ASP A 175 -21.88 6.47 -4.97
C ASP A 175 -21.94 6.81 -6.48
N PRO A 176 -20.87 6.53 -7.24
CA PRO A 176 -20.85 6.69 -8.68
C PRO A 176 -21.59 5.57 -9.44
N GLY A 177 -22.11 4.56 -8.73
CA GLY A 177 -22.66 3.34 -9.29
C GLY A 177 -21.63 2.22 -9.37
N GLN A 178 -22.06 1.05 -9.83
CA GLN A 178 -21.19 -0.11 -9.92
C GLN A 178 -20.13 0.07 -11.01
N ILE A 179 -18.87 -0.16 -10.65
CA ILE A 179 -17.70 -0.06 -11.51
C ILE A 179 -17.07 -1.44 -11.64
N THR A 180 -16.73 -1.84 -12.86
CA THR A 180 -16.09 -3.14 -13.14
C THR A 180 -14.57 -3.04 -13.22
N ASN A 181 -14.03 -1.89 -13.62
CA ASN A 181 -12.60 -1.65 -13.70
C ASN A 181 -12.18 -0.62 -12.64
N PRO A 182 -11.35 -0.97 -11.65
CA PRO A 182 -10.89 -0.04 -10.63
C PRO A 182 -10.25 1.25 -11.15
N SER A 183 -9.64 1.21 -12.34
CA SER A 183 -9.04 2.40 -12.97
C SER A 183 -10.08 3.46 -13.36
N GLN A 184 -11.37 3.11 -13.37
CA GLN A 184 -12.48 4.03 -13.66
C GLN A 184 -13.08 4.63 -12.38
N PHE A 185 -12.65 4.16 -11.20
CA PHE A 185 -13.06 4.78 -9.94
C PHE A 185 -12.36 6.12 -9.81
N LEU A 186 -13.15 7.18 -9.65
CA LEU A 186 -12.67 8.56 -9.52
C LEU A 186 -13.06 9.11 -8.16
N THR A 187 -12.26 10.04 -7.67
CA THR A 187 -12.54 10.88 -6.51
C THR A 187 -13.72 11.82 -6.80
N LEU A 188 -14.34 12.34 -5.74
CA LEU A 188 -15.43 13.31 -5.89
C LEU A 188 -14.98 14.58 -6.62
N ASP A 189 -13.74 15.03 -6.39
CA ASP A 189 -13.16 16.20 -7.05
C ASP A 189 -12.99 15.94 -8.57
N GLU A 190 -12.45 14.78 -8.95
CA GLU A 190 -12.32 14.38 -10.36
C GLU A 190 -13.68 14.25 -11.07
N TYR A 191 -14.73 13.84 -10.36
CA TYR A 191 -16.09 13.85 -10.91
C TYR A 191 -16.63 15.27 -11.06
N ASN A 192 -16.34 16.16 -10.11
CA ASN A 192 -16.76 17.56 -10.15
C ASN A 192 -16.10 18.35 -11.29
N GLU A 193 -14.89 17.95 -11.73
CA GLU A 193 -14.20 18.54 -12.89
C GLU A 193 -14.80 18.12 -14.24
N GLN A 194 -15.64 17.08 -14.29
CA GLN A 194 -16.26 16.62 -15.53
C GLN A 194 -17.38 17.56 -15.97
N SER A 195 -17.52 17.74 -17.29
CA SER A 195 -18.69 18.39 -17.86
C SER A 195 -19.96 17.59 -17.53
N VAL A 196 -21.04 18.30 -17.24
CA VAL A 196 -22.38 17.71 -17.11
C VAL A 196 -22.67 16.85 -18.33
N ASN A 197 -23.18 15.65 -18.08
CA ASN A 197 -23.40 14.63 -19.09
C ASN A 197 -24.59 13.75 -18.70
N ASP A 198 -25.04 12.91 -19.65
CA ASP A 198 -26.23 12.07 -19.49
C ASP A 198 -25.96 10.72 -18.81
N ARG A 199 -24.79 10.54 -18.16
CA ARG A 199 -24.50 9.31 -17.40
C ARG A 199 -25.34 9.27 -16.12
N ARG A 200 -25.35 8.10 -15.48
CA ARG A 200 -25.99 7.91 -14.16
C ARG A 200 -25.56 9.03 -13.20
N PRO A 201 -26.50 9.64 -12.44
CA PRO A 201 -26.14 10.59 -11.41
C PRO A 201 -25.24 9.95 -10.35
N ILE A 202 -24.33 10.76 -9.82
CA ILE A 202 -23.50 10.38 -8.66
C ILE A 202 -24.27 10.81 -7.42
N PHE A 203 -24.60 9.86 -6.56
CA PHE A 203 -25.30 10.17 -5.31
C PHE A 203 -24.29 10.61 -4.26
N LEU A 204 -24.57 11.72 -3.58
CA LEU A 204 -23.77 12.22 -2.46
C LEU A 204 -24.60 12.20 -1.19
N ILE A 205 -24.10 11.52 -0.17
CA ILE A 205 -24.63 11.49 1.18
C ILE A 205 -23.71 12.37 2.02
N ASN A 206 -24.27 13.45 2.56
CA ASN A 206 -23.59 14.33 3.51
C ASN A 206 -24.37 14.33 4.83
N LEU A 207 -23.80 13.68 5.84
CA LEU A 207 -24.36 13.55 7.18
C LEU A 207 -23.86 14.64 8.14
N GLN A 208 -22.95 15.52 7.69
CA GLN A 208 -22.53 16.66 8.50
C GLN A 208 -23.77 17.49 8.83
N LYS A 209 -23.97 17.77 10.12
CA LYS A 209 -25.04 18.67 10.54
C LYS A 209 -24.83 20.00 9.84
N TRP A 210 -25.86 20.48 9.14
CA TRP A 210 -25.91 21.85 8.64
C TRP A 210 -25.78 22.80 9.84
N SER A 211 -24.57 23.24 10.15
CA SER A 211 -24.38 24.35 11.06
C SER A 211 -24.84 25.57 10.28
N VAL A 212 -26.02 26.07 10.63
CA VAL A 212 -26.44 27.42 10.26
C VAL A 212 -25.35 28.35 10.80
N SER A 213 -24.40 28.75 9.96
CA SER A 213 -23.59 29.93 10.22
C SER A 213 -24.59 31.08 10.22
N GLY A 214 -25.02 31.47 11.42
CA GLY A 214 -25.90 32.61 11.63
C GLY A 214 -25.24 33.87 11.10
N ASN A 215 -26.07 34.64 10.38
CA ASN A 215 -26.00 36.07 10.06
C ASN A 215 -24.70 36.83 10.32
#